data_AF-Q9V4N3-F1
#
_entry.id   AF-Q9V4N3-F1
#
_cell.length_a   1.000
_cell.length_b   1.000
_cell.length_c   1.000
_cell.angle_alpha   90.00
_cell.angle_beta   90.00
_cell.angle_gamma   90.00
#
_symmetry.space_group_name_H-M   'P 1'
#
loop_
_entity.id
_entity.type
_entity.pdbx_description
1 polymer ?
#
loop_
_entity_poly.entity_id
_entity_poly.type
_entity_poly.pdbx_seq_one_letter_code
_entity_poly.pdbx_strand_id
1 'polypeptide(L)'
;MSSEETKTFTRAEVAKHNTNKDTWLLIHNNIYDVTAFLNEHPGGEEVLIEQAGKDATENFEDVGHSNDARDMMKKYKIGELVESERTSVAQKSEPTWSTEQQTEESSVKSWLVPLVLCLVATLFYKFFFGGAKQ
;
A
#
# COMPACT_ATOMS: atom_id res chain seq x y z
N MET A 1 4.87 -24.26 -0.34
CA MET A 1 5.30 -22.92 0.11
C MET A 1 5.50 -23.02 1.60
N SER A 2 6.72 -22.76 2.11
CA SER A 2 6.94 -22.71 3.55
C SER A 2 6.18 -21.51 4.10
N SER A 3 5.03 -21.75 4.72
CA SER A 3 4.42 -20.81 5.64
C SER A 3 5.39 -20.64 6.80
N GLU A 4 6.18 -19.56 6.78
CA GLU A 4 6.91 -19.14 7.97
C GLU A 4 5.88 -18.91 9.08
N GLU A 5 5.99 -19.65 10.18
CA GLU A 5 5.08 -19.50 11.31
C GLU A 5 5.30 -18.12 11.94
N THR A 6 4.44 -17.17 11.58
CA THR A 6 4.44 -15.84 12.21
C THR A 6 4.09 -15.99 13.68
N LYS A 7 5.00 -15.55 14.56
CA LYS A 7 4.75 -15.52 16.00
C LYS A 7 3.59 -14.58 16.31
N THR A 8 2.69 -15.02 17.17
CA THR A 8 1.56 -14.22 17.64
C THR A 8 1.77 -13.78 19.09
N PHE A 9 1.45 -12.53 19.39
CA PHE A 9 1.57 -11.94 20.73
C PHE A 9 0.25 -11.29 21.16
N THR A 10 -0.02 -11.28 22.44
CA THR A 10 -1.12 -10.51 23.05
C THR A 10 -0.68 -9.08 23.35
N ARG A 11 -1.63 -8.14 23.45
CA ARG A 11 -1.38 -6.76 23.89
C ARG A 11 -0.74 -6.74 25.28
N ALA A 12 -1.15 -7.67 26.15
CA ALA A 12 -0.60 -7.81 27.49
C ALA A 12 0.88 -8.27 27.49
N GLU A 13 1.30 -9.07 26.51
CA GLU A 13 2.71 -9.43 26.31
C GLU A 13 3.48 -8.23 25.78
N VAL A 14 3.00 -7.60 24.72
CA VAL A 14 3.65 -6.41 24.11
C VAL A 14 3.83 -5.28 25.14
N ALA A 15 2.85 -5.06 26.03
CA ALA A 15 2.90 -4.04 27.08
C ALA A 15 4.04 -4.24 28.10
N LYS A 16 4.64 -5.43 28.18
CA LYS A 16 5.79 -5.69 29.06
C LYS A 16 7.11 -5.16 28.48
N HIS A 17 7.15 -4.94 27.17
CA HIS A 17 8.32 -4.49 26.41
C HIS A 17 8.28 -2.95 26.27
N ASN A 18 8.38 -2.27 27.41
CA ASN A 18 8.16 -0.83 27.54
C ASN A 18 9.36 -0.04 28.08
N THR A 19 10.58 -0.56 27.91
CA THR A 19 11.81 0.08 28.44
C THR A 19 12.78 0.40 27.31
N ASN A 20 13.73 1.32 27.56
CA ASN A 20 14.76 1.70 26.58
C ASN A 20 15.68 0.55 26.12
N LYS A 21 15.72 -0.57 26.85
CA LYS A 21 16.48 -1.78 26.47
C LYS A 21 15.60 -2.89 25.90
N ASP A 22 14.30 -2.65 25.83
CA ASP A 22 13.29 -3.61 25.42
C ASP A 22 12.05 -2.82 24.98
N THR A 23 12.12 -2.25 23.78
CA THR A 23 11.10 -1.34 23.23
C THR A 23 10.39 -2.02 22.07
N TRP A 24 9.16 -2.48 22.32
CA TRP A 24 8.30 -2.98 21.26
C TRP A 24 7.18 -1.99 20.92
N LEU A 25 6.80 -1.97 19.64
CA LEU A 25 5.71 -1.15 19.14
C LEU A 25 4.70 -2.03 18.41
N LEU A 26 3.42 -1.79 18.65
CA LEU A 26 2.33 -2.36 17.88
C LEU A 26 1.91 -1.34 16.81
N ILE A 27 2.03 -1.70 15.53
CA ILE A 27 1.61 -0.85 14.40
C ILE A 27 0.85 -1.71 13.38
N HIS A 28 -0.39 -1.35 13.06
CA HIS A 28 -1.26 -2.08 12.12
C HIS A 28 -1.38 -3.58 12.44
N ASN A 29 -1.62 -3.95 13.69
CA ASN A 29 -1.65 -5.33 14.18
C ASN A 29 -0.32 -6.11 14.06
N ASN A 30 0.79 -5.46 13.70
CA ASN A 30 2.12 -6.08 13.64
C ASN A 30 2.96 -5.62 14.84
N ILE A 31 3.81 -6.50 15.35
CA ILE A 31 4.72 -6.22 16.46
C ILE A 31 6.13 -5.99 15.94
N TYR A 32 6.73 -4.88 16.34
CA TYR A 32 8.07 -4.48 15.95
C TYR A 32 8.97 -4.33 17.18
N ASP A 33 10.14 -4.97 17.15
CA ASP A 33 11.20 -4.72 18.13
C ASP A 33 12.13 -3.64 17.58
N VAL A 34 11.99 -2.43 18.11
CA VAL A 34 12.76 -1.26 17.67
C VAL A 34 13.90 -0.92 18.63
N THR A 35 14.22 -1.81 19.58
CA THR A 35 15.27 -1.57 20.59
C THR A 35 16.61 -1.20 19.95
N ALA A 36 17.00 -1.90 18.89
CA ALA A 36 18.24 -1.61 18.15
C ALA A 36 18.15 -0.36 17.26
N PHE A 37 16.95 0.15 17.02
CA PHE A 37 16.68 1.29 16.14
C PHE A 37 16.54 2.62 16.90
N LEU A 38 16.45 2.60 18.23
CA LEU A 38 16.25 3.81 19.04
C LEU A 38 17.21 4.95 18.66
N ASN A 39 18.52 4.68 18.64
CA ASN A 39 19.56 5.67 18.31
C ASN A 39 19.65 6.01 16.81
N GLU A 40 19.05 5.20 15.94
CA GLU A 40 19.10 5.34 14.49
C GLU A 40 17.84 6.02 13.94
N HIS A 41 16.81 6.22 14.78
CA HIS A 41 15.57 6.84 14.39
C HIS A 41 15.74 8.34 14.14
N PRO A 42 15.54 8.85 12.90
CA PRO A 42 15.76 10.27 12.59
C PRO A 42 14.84 11.23 13.37
N GLY A 43 13.69 10.75 13.86
CA GLY A 43 12.78 11.51 14.73
C GLY A 43 13.21 11.58 16.20
N GLY A 44 14.33 10.95 16.57
CA GLY A 44 14.82 10.81 17.95
C GLY A 44 14.28 9.57 18.66
N GLU A 45 15.00 9.08 19.67
CA GLU A 45 14.61 7.89 20.42
C GLU A 45 13.40 8.11 21.35
N GLU A 46 13.25 9.33 21.88
CA GLU A 46 12.22 9.67 22.89
C GLU A 46 10.81 9.34 22.39
N VAL A 47 10.51 9.68 21.13
CA VAL A 47 9.17 9.43 20.55
C VAL A 47 8.86 7.93 20.39
N LEU A 48 9.88 7.07 20.27
CA LEU A 48 9.69 5.62 20.26
C LEU A 48 9.51 5.08 21.67
N ILE A 49 10.29 5.60 22.63
CA ILE A 49 10.22 5.21 24.04
C ILE A 49 8.86 5.60 24.66
N GLU A 50 8.32 6.77 24.32
CA GLU A 50 6.99 7.21 24.76
C GLU A 50 5.87 6.25 24.32
N GLN A 51 6.05 5.58 23.17
CA GLN A 51 5.11 4.63 22.59
C GLN A 51 5.44 3.17 22.92
N ALA A 52 6.49 2.92 23.72
CA ALA A 52 6.94 1.56 24.05
C ALA A 52 5.82 0.74 24.73
N GLY A 53 5.58 -0.46 24.21
CA GLY A 53 4.55 -1.39 24.68
C GLY A 53 3.12 -0.98 24.32
N LYS A 54 2.91 0.01 23.45
CA LYS A 54 1.58 0.54 23.07
C LYS A 54 1.28 0.34 21.59
N ASP A 55 0.02 0.57 21.24
CA ASP A 55 -0.41 0.72 19.85
C ASP A 55 -0.01 2.12 19.34
N ALA A 56 1.02 2.17 18.51
CA ALA A 56 1.58 3.38 17.94
C ALA A 56 1.05 3.65 16.51
N THR A 57 -0.02 2.96 16.08
CA THR A 57 -0.55 3.06 14.72
C THR A 57 -0.96 4.48 14.36
N GLU A 58 -1.70 5.16 15.26
CA GLU A 58 -2.16 6.55 15.05
C GLU A 58 -0.96 7.50 14.90
N ASN A 59 -0.04 7.50 15.87
CA ASN A 59 1.18 8.30 15.82
C ASN A 59 2.03 8.04 14.57
N PHE A 60 2.12 6.79 14.14
CA PHE A 60 2.91 6.42 12.97
C PHE A 60 2.31 6.96 11.66
N GLU A 61 0.99 6.90 11.53
CA GLU A 61 0.26 7.42 10.36
C GLU A 61 0.19 8.95 10.34
N ASP A 62 0.02 9.58 11.51
CA ASP A 62 -0.03 11.04 11.66
C ASP A 62 1.27 11.72 11.22
N VAL A 63 2.42 11.08 11.48
CA VAL A 63 3.74 11.56 11.04
C VAL A 63 3.91 11.46 9.53
N GLY A 64 3.24 10.51 8.87
CA GLY A 64 3.33 10.34 7.42
C GLY A 64 4.70 9.84 6.93
N HIS A 65 5.21 8.76 7.54
CA HIS A 65 6.48 8.12 7.14
C HIS A 65 6.54 7.78 5.64
N SER A 66 7.71 7.98 5.04
CA SER A 66 7.98 7.66 3.62
C SER A 66 7.85 6.16 3.33
N ASN A 67 7.73 5.79 2.05
CA ASN A 67 7.72 4.39 1.63
C ASN A 67 9.00 3.67 2.06
N ASP A 68 10.16 4.31 1.93
CA ASP A 68 11.44 3.75 2.36
C ASP A 68 11.46 3.47 3.88
N ALA A 69 10.88 4.35 4.69
CA ALA A 69 10.76 4.14 6.14
C ALA A 69 9.81 2.96 6.45
N ARG A 70 8.69 2.85 5.73
CA ARG A 70 7.76 1.71 5.83
C ARG A 70 8.38 0.39 5.36
N ASP A 71 9.30 0.42 4.39
CA ASP A 71 10.03 -0.77 3.98
C ASP A 71 11.11 -1.15 5.01
N MET A 72 11.81 -0.16 5.57
CA MET A 72 12.79 -0.37 6.64
C MET A 72 12.16 -0.99 7.88
N MET A 73 10.92 -0.60 8.23
CA MET A 73 10.23 -1.11 9.42
C MET A 73 10.07 -2.64 9.38
N LYS A 74 9.98 -3.24 8.19
CA LYS A 74 9.82 -4.69 8.01
C LYS A 74 10.97 -5.49 8.63
N LYS A 75 12.19 -4.92 8.67
CA LYS A 75 13.37 -5.51 9.31
C LYS A 75 13.16 -5.74 10.81
N TYR A 76 12.35 -4.91 11.46
CA TYR A 76 12.12 -4.92 12.89
C TYR A 76 10.86 -5.73 13.27
N LYS A 77 10.11 -6.28 12.31
CA LYS A 77 8.91 -7.08 12.58
C LYS A 77 9.30 -8.41 13.23
N ILE A 78 8.74 -8.68 14.40
CA ILE A 78 8.97 -9.92 15.15
C ILE A 78 7.74 -10.85 15.19
N GLY A 79 6.57 -10.33 14.82
CA GLY A 79 5.33 -11.09 14.81
C GLY A 79 4.10 -10.22 14.59
N GLU A 80 2.95 -10.77 14.96
CA GLU A 80 1.65 -10.14 14.81
C GLU A 80 0.84 -10.25 16.10
N LEU A 81 -0.17 -9.41 16.24
CA LEU A 81 -1.11 -9.49 17.34
C LEU A 81 -2.00 -10.74 17.18
N VAL A 82 -2.36 -11.39 18.28
CA VAL A 82 -3.34 -12.50 18.28
C VAL A 82 -4.64 -12.06 17.64
N GLU A 83 -5.25 -12.94 16.83
CA GLU A 83 -6.44 -12.62 16.03
C GLU A 83 -7.58 -12.02 16.88
N SER A 84 -7.78 -12.51 18.11
CA SER A 84 -8.83 -12.06 19.02
C SER A 84 -8.67 -10.61 19.52
N GLU A 85 -7.46 -10.04 19.44
CA GLU A 85 -7.17 -8.67 19.92
C GLU A 85 -6.88 -7.69 18.78
N ARG A 86 -6.92 -8.15 17.52
CA ARG A 86 -6.73 -7.31 16.35
C ARG A 86 -7.82 -6.24 16.30
N THR A 87 -7.40 -5.00 16.15
CA THR A 87 -8.35 -3.95 15.74
C THR A 87 -8.65 -4.20 14.27
N SER A 88 -9.89 -3.92 13.83
CA SER A 88 -10.19 -3.78 12.42
C SER A 88 -9.37 -2.62 11.88
N VAL A 89 -8.12 -2.89 11.51
CA VAL A 89 -7.36 -2.03 10.62
C VAL A 89 -8.23 -2.03 9.40
N ALA A 90 -8.88 -0.90 9.13
CA ALA A 90 -9.41 -0.67 7.80
C ALA A 90 -8.20 -0.86 6.91
N GLN A 91 -8.08 -2.04 6.29
CA GLN A 91 -7.29 -2.18 5.09
C GLN A 91 -7.92 -1.10 4.23
N LYS A 92 -7.26 0.06 4.16
CA LYS A 92 -7.40 0.91 3.00
C LYS A 92 -6.98 -0.04 1.92
N SER A 93 -7.98 -0.70 1.34
CA SER A 93 -7.86 -1.45 0.12
C SER A 93 -6.89 -0.61 -0.67
N GLU A 94 -5.71 -1.19 -0.95
CA GLU A 94 -4.83 -0.68 -2.01
C GLU A 94 -5.79 -0.10 -3.03
N PRO A 95 -5.64 1.18 -3.45
CA PRO A 95 -6.61 1.74 -4.35
C PRO A 95 -6.79 0.68 -5.40
N THR A 96 -7.96 0.05 -5.38
CA THR A 96 -8.38 -0.83 -6.42
C THR A 96 -8.61 0.25 -7.47
N TRP A 97 -7.53 0.58 -8.18
CA TRP A 97 -7.49 0.29 -9.59
C TRP A 97 -8.20 -1.02 -9.69
N SER A 98 -9.51 -0.89 -9.78
CA SER A 98 -10.34 -1.93 -10.25
C SER A 98 -9.53 -2.35 -11.47
N THR A 99 -9.11 -3.61 -11.44
CA THR A 99 -9.36 -4.39 -12.62
C THR A 99 -10.83 -4.15 -12.94
N GLU A 100 -11.10 -3.00 -13.57
CA GLU A 100 -11.88 -2.95 -14.76
C GLU A 100 -11.36 -4.16 -15.55
N GLN A 101 -12.06 -5.28 -15.36
CA GLN A 101 -12.65 -5.95 -16.51
C GLN A 101 -13.52 -4.94 -17.28
N GLN A 102 -12.88 -3.88 -17.75
CA GLN A 102 -13.26 -2.87 -18.73
C GLN A 102 -11.93 -2.43 -19.37
N THR A 103 -11.16 -3.42 -19.77
CA THR A 103 -10.90 -3.67 -21.19
C THR A 103 -9.70 -2.85 -21.65
N GLU A 104 -8.77 -3.53 -22.31
CA GLU A 104 -7.90 -2.95 -23.34
C GLU A 104 -8.72 -2.33 -24.50
N GLU A 105 -9.85 -1.65 -24.23
CA GLU A 105 -10.67 -0.95 -25.20
C GLU A 105 -10.50 0.56 -25.14
N SER A 106 -9.98 1.18 -24.07
CA SER A 106 -9.90 2.66 -24.00
C SER A 106 -8.81 3.24 -24.93
N SER A 107 -7.69 2.54 -25.12
CA SER A 107 -6.63 2.96 -26.05
C SER A 107 -6.96 2.67 -27.52
N VAL A 108 -7.67 1.56 -27.81
CA VAL A 108 -8.09 1.23 -29.19
C VAL A 108 -9.37 1.97 -29.61
N LYS A 109 -10.28 2.31 -28.69
CA LYS A 109 -11.47 3.13 -29.00
C LYS A 109 -11.14 4.57 -29.34
N SER A 110 -10.05 5.12 -28.79
CA SER A 110 -9.63 6.50 -29.10
C SER A 110 -9.19 6.68 -30.56
N TRP A 111 -8.52 5.69 -31.17
CA TRP A 111 -8.12 5.73 -32.58
C TRP A 111 -9.22 5.25 -33.55
N LEU A 112 -10.21 4.49 -33.06
CA LEU A 112 -11.35 4.06 -33.88
C LEU A 112 -12.16 5.24 -34.42
N VAL A 113 -12.35 6.32 -33.65
CA VAL A 113 -13.09 7.51 -34.13
C VAL A 113 -12.41 8.18 -35.33
N PRO A 114 -11.12 8.60 -35.27
CA PRO A 114 -10.45 9.19 -36.43
C PRO A 114 -10.32 8.21 -37.60
N LEU A 115 -10.18 6.89 -37.35
CA LEU A 115 -10.18 5.89 -38.41
C LEU A 115 -11.52 5.78 -39.14
N VAL A 116 -12.64 5.71 -38.41
CA VAL A 116 -13.98 5.63 -39.00
C VAL A 116 -14.28 6.90 -39.78
N LEU A 117 -13.92 8.07 -39.26
CA LEU A 117 -14.05 9.34 -39.99
C LEU A 117 -13.23 9.35 -41.29
N CYS A 118 -11.98 8.85 -41.28
CA CYS A 118 -11.17 8.71 -42.49
C CYS A 118 -11.79 7.74 -43.50
N LEU A 119 -12.32 6.60 -43.05
CA LEU A 119 -12.93 5.60 -43.91
C LEU A 119 -14.23 6.14 -44.53
N VAL A 120 -15.07 6.83 -43.76
CA VAL A 120 -16.27 7.49 -44.26
C VAL A 120 -15.92 8.59 -45.27
N ALA A 121 -14.93 9.44 -44.97
CA ALA A 121 -14.50 10.50 -45.89
C ALA A 121 -13.93 9.95 -47.21
N THR A 122 -13.15 8.88 -47.16
CA THR A 122 -12.62 8.22 -48.37
C THR A 122 -13.71 7.55 -49.21
N LEU A 123 -14.70 6.91 -48.57
CA LEU A 123 -15.87 6.37 -49.28
C LEU A 123 -16.74 7.48 -49.89
N PHE A 124 -16.97 8.58 -49.17
CA PHE A 124 -17.72 9.73 -49.69
C PHE A 124 -16.99 10.36 -50.88
N TYR A 125 -15.68 10.55 -50.78
CA TYR A 125 -14.87 11.00 -51.91
C TYR A 125 -14.91 10.03 -53.09
N LYS A 126 -14.83 8.71 -52.85
CA LYS A 126 -14.94 7.70 -53.91
C LYS A 126 -16.34 7.65 -54.55
N PHE A 127 -17.40 7.90 -53.80
CA PHE A 127 -18.77 7.89 -54.31
C PHE A 127 -19.09 9.16 -55.11
N PHE A 128 -18.71 10.34 -54.61
CA PHE A 128 -19.03 11.61 -55.27
C PHE A 128 -17.98 12.06 -56.31
N PHE A 129 -16.70 11.75 -56.09
CA PHE A 129 -15.60 12.18 -56.97
C PHE A 129 -14.90 11.02 -57.68
N GLY A 130 -14.98 9.79 -57.17
CA GLY A 130 -14.35 8.61 -57.78
C GLY A 130 -15.02 8.10 -59.05
N GLY A 131 -16.21 8.60 -59.39
CA GLY A 131 -16.88 8.35 -60.68
C GLY A 131 -16.38 9.22 -61.83
N ALA A 132 -15.48 10.19 -61.58
CA ALA A 132 -14.90 11.04 -62.63
C ALA A 132 -13.73 10.34 -63.34
N LYS A 133 -14.02 9.26 -64.05
CA LYS A 133 -13.16 8.72 -65.11
C LYS A 133 -14.03 8.06 -66.19
N GLN A 134 -14.61 8.92 -67.04
CA GLN A 134 -14.71 8.71 -68.48
C GLN A 134 -14.29 10.01 -69.16
#